data_AF-A0A6N7GPC6-F1
#
_entry.id   AF-A0A6N7GPC6-F1
#
_cell.length_a   1.000
_cell.length_b   1.000
_cell.length_c   1.000
_cell.angle_alpha   90.00
_cell.angle_beta   90.00
_cell.angle_gamma   90.00
#
_symmetry.space_group_name_H-M   'P 1'
#
loop_
_entity.id
_entity.type
_entity.pdbx_description
1 polymer ?
#
loop_
_entity_poly.entity_id
_entity_poly.type
_entity_poly.pdbx_seq_one_letter_code
_entity_poly.pdbx_strand_id
1 'polypeptide(L)'
;MERIDPRTSSTRRLKLLDGTMQRCMKPSVAEPTSAYDMLRALLPLAVSHVRERDAGAIDRIIGYWCVNDRAWSFLADEAEFHGVTPLLAPMIIARFEAARAAIPDDARRIFVALAKRHQRASVAREACIDRLLAAFDAANVPLLLLKGAALAHILYSAPHLRAALDVDVLIDPADEACARQIIRMLGYSFLQEHEPGFARQHHHLPTAITERDGFTIALEIHRDAMSPDQPHSITLRTMTQPPQIVHRGAGPSGLAFGHIDMLHHLARHAFEPASHVRLIHLYDLLLYRTIFREAIDWCALHKRHPHVSVVLQLVDQVFSRGDDIASHPRDVPAGIGLGMLPLVQIAAADIGLVAKMGKLLNPPAWWLHGYYGVPPGRSLLSCRAVRHPGTVVRWLGRRLMARATARAN
;
A
#
# COMPACT_ATOMS: atom_id res chain seq x y z
N MET A 1 -50.96 1.65 -8.90
CA MET A 1 -50.26 1.03 -10.05
C MET A 1 -49.42 2.13 -10.69
N GLU A 2 -48.26 2.40 -10.10
CA GLU A 2 -47.33 3.45 -10.55
C GLU A 2 -46.00 2.76 -10.81
N ARG A 3 -45.56 2.77 -12.07
CA ARG A 3 -44.35 2.06 -12.53
C ARG A 3 -43.12 2.84 -12.05
N ILE A 4 -42.34 2.23 -11.17
CA ILE A 4 -41.00 2.72 -10.81
C ILE A 4 -40.04 2.30 -11.94
N ASP A 5 -39.52 3.28 -12.65
CA ASP A 5 -38.51 3.12 -13.70
C ASP A 5 -37.18 2.58 -13.11
N PRO A 6 -36.66 1.42 -13.55
CA PRO A 6 -35.44 0.82 -13.01
C PRO A 6 -34.15 1.60 -13.34
N ARG A 7 -34.18 2.54 -14.30
CA ARG A 7 -32.96 3.12 -14.89
C ARG A 7 -32.32 4.27 -14.10
N THR A 8 -32.98 4.79 -13.07
CA THR A 8 -32.49 5.93 -12.28
C THR A 8 -31.80 5.54 -10.96
N SER A 9 -31.76 4.26 -10.62
CA SER A 9 -31.17 3.77 -9.36
C SER A 9 -29.67 3.47 -9.43
N SER A 10 -29.12 3.13 -10.61
CA SER A 10 -27.70 2.74 -10.75
C SER A 10 -26.75 3.95 -10.72
N THR A 11 -27.14 5.07 -11.34
CA THR A 11 -26.32 6.29 -11.44
C THR A 11 -26.16 7.02 -10.09
N ARG A 12 -27.14 6.90 -9.18
CA ARG A 12 -27.02 7.41 -7.80
C ARG A 12 -26.10 6.56 -6.93
N ARG A 13 -26.03 5.25 -7.18
CA ARG A 13 -25.15 4.31 -6.45
C ARG A 13 -23.69 4.42 -6.91
N LEU A 14 -23.45 4.76 -8.18
CA LEU A 14 -22.12 5.07 -8.76
C LEU A 14 -21.48 6.33 -8.16
N LYS A 15 -22.24 7.41 -7.92
CA LYS A 15 -21.71 8.63 -7.25
C LYS A 15 -21.38 8.42 -5.76
N LEU A 16 -22.02 7.44 -5.12
CA LEU A 16 -21.69 7.07 -3.75
C LEU A 16 -20.33 6.36 -3.69
N LEU A 17 -20.04 5.41 -4.60
CA LEU A 17 -18.78 4.64 -4.62
C LEU A 17 -17.53 5.50 -4.91
N ASP A 18 -17.63 6.45 -5.84
CA ASP A 18 -16.55 7.42 -6.12
C ASP A 18 -16.33 8.38 -4.93
N GLY A 19 -17.39 8.61 -4.13
CA GLY A 19 -17.35 9.43 -2.92
C GLY A 19 -16.97 8.69 -1.63
N THR A 20 -17.21 7.38 -1.52
CA THR A 20 -16.88 6.59 -0.31
C THR A 20 -15.50 5.97 -0.35
N MET A 21 -14.93 5.65 -1.52
CA MET A 21 -13.51 5.25 -1.60
C MET A 21 -12.56 6.43 -1.39
N GLN A 22 -13.08 7.66 -1.52
CA GLN A 22 -12.31 8.90 -1.38
C GLN A 22 -12.75 9.80 -0.21
N ARG A 23 -13.57 9.29 0.72
CA ARG A 23 -13.56 9.77 2.11
C ARG A 23 -12.39 9.17 2.88
N CYS A 24 -11.21 9.24 2.28
CA CYS A 24 -9.98 9.26 3.05
C CYS A 24 -9.96 10.60 3.77
N MET A 25 -9.82 10.53 5.09
CA MET A 25 -9.70 11.66 6.00
C MET A 25 -8.90 12.79 5.36
N LYS A 26 -9.47 14.00 5.38
CA LYS A 26 -8.71 15.20 5.06
C LYS A 26 -7.51 15.23 6.01
N PRO A 27 -6.25 15.30 5.53
CA PRO A 27 -5.12 15.48 6.41
C PRO A 27 -5.33 16.78 7.17
N SER A 28 -5.39 16.66 8.50
CA SER A 28 -5.48 17.79 9.40
C SER A 28 -4.19 18.61 9.27
N VAL A 29 -4.33 19.90 8.96
CA VAL A 29 -3.23 20.83 8.82
C VAL A 29 -2.93 21.36 10.23
N ALA A 30 -1.77 20.97 10.80
CA ALA A 30 -1.20 21.35 12.11
C ALA A 30 -1.89 20.71 13.35
N GLU A 31 -1.34 19.76 14.12
CA GLU A 31 0.04 19.38 14.52
C GLU A 31 0.36 17.87 14.20
N PRO A 32 1.00 17.54 13.06
CA PRO A 32 1.08 16.16 12.53
C PRO A 32 2.40 15.42 12.81
N THR A 33 3.32 16.00 13.58
CA THR A 33 4.65 15.41 13.81
C THR A 33 4.64 14.31 14.86
N SER A 34 3.86 14.45 15.96
CA SER A 34 3.93 13.49 17.08
C SER A 34 3.32 12.11 16.79
N ALA A 35 2.17 12.03 16.10
CA ALA A 35 1.48 10.76 15.86
C ALA A 35 2.24 9.88 14.86
N TYR A 36 2.66 10.42 13.71
CA TYR A 36 3.47 9.69 12.73
C TYR A 36 4.81 9.23 13.34
N ASP A 37 5.49 10.11 14.09
CA ASP A 37 6.73 9.79 14.79
C ASP A 37 6.54 8.69 15.83
N MET A 38 5.40 8.70 16.54
CA MET A 38 5.03 7.64 17.46
C MET A 38 4.79 6.31 16.75
N LEU A 39 4.06 6.29 15.62
CA LEU A 39 3.82 5.05 14.87
C LEU A 39 5.14 4.41 14.40
N ARG A 40 6.05 5.19 13.80
CA ARG A 40 7.33 4.65 13.31
C ARG A 40 8.26 4.17 14.44
N ALA A 41 8.15 4.75 15.63
CA ALA A 41 8.90 4.30 16.81
C ALA A 41 8.32 3.02 17.44
N LEU A 42 7.00 2.86 17.41
CA LEU A 42 6.30 1.70 17.96
C LEU A 42 6.36 0.47 17.06
N LEU A 43 6.31 0.64 15.74
CA LEU A 43 6.22 -0.47 14.79
C LEU A 43 7.36 -1.52 14.89
N PRO A 44 8.64 -1.14 15.09
CA PRO A 44 9.72 -2.10 15.32
C PRO A 44 9.51 -2.95 16.57
N LEU A 45 8.80 -2.43 17.58
CA LEU A 45 8.49 -3.13 18.84
C LEU A 45 7.27 -4.07 18.70
N ALA A 46 6.51 -3.97 17.62
CA ALA A 46 5.39 -4.88 17.33
C ALA A 46 5.84 -6.24 16.77
N VAL A 47 7.11 -6.37 16.32
CA VAL A 47 7.68 -7.60 15.75
C VAL A 47 8.13 -8.58 16.83
N SER A 48 8.63 -8.07 17.95
CA SER A 48 8.94 -8.89 19.11
C SER A 48 7.64 -9.18 19.83
N HIS A 49 7.31 -10.45 20.06
CA HIS A 49 6.40 -10.80 21.15
C HIS A 49 6.86 -10.01 22.37
N VAL A 50 6.04 -9.07 22.84
CA VAL A 50 6.42 -8.02 23.81
C VAL A 50 7.25 -8.66 24.92
N ARG A 51 8.57 -8.52 24.84
CA ARG A 51 9.47 -8.96 25.90
C ARG A 51 9.41 -7.89 26.98
N GLU A 52 9.66 -8.24 28.23
CA GLU A 52 9.70 -7.26 29.34
C GLU A 52 10.64 -6.07 29.03
N ARG A 53 11.71 -6.32 28.25
CA ARG A 53 12.65 -5.28 27.78
C ARG A 53 12.02 -4.25 26.84
N ASP A 54 11.01 -4.62 26.07
CA ASP A 54 10.34 -3.73 25.12
C ASP A 54 9.25 -2.90 25.79
N ALA A 55 8.66 -3.39 26.90
CA ALA A 55 7.65 -2.67 27.67
C ALA A 55 8.17 -1.31 28.16
N GLY A 56 9.39 -1.25 28.71
CA GLY A 56 10.00 0.01 29.14
C GLY A 56 10.23 1.01 27.99
N ALA A 57 10.46 0.54 26.76
CA ALA A 57 10.60 1.40 25.59
C ALA A 57 9.25 1.95 25.11
N ILE A 58 8.21 1.09 25.09
CA ILE A 58 6.83 1.47 24.78
C ILE A 58 6.36 2.56 25.75
N ASP A 59 6.65 2.42 27.05
CA ASP A 59 6.28 3.38 28.08
C ASP A 59 6.92 4.75 27.87
N ARG A 60 8.22 4.77 27.54
CA ARG A 60 8.94 6.00 27.21
C ARG A 60 8.33 6.69 25.98
N ILE A 61 8.04 5.91 24.94
CA ILE A 61 7.46 6.39 23.69
C ILE A 61 6.07 6.99 23.92
N ILE A 62 5.18 6.25 24.59
CA ILE A 62 3.82 6.72 24.91
C ILE A 62 3.91 7.94 25.82
N GLY A 63 4.71 7.91 26.88
CA GLY A 63 4.84 9.03 27.82
C GLY A 63 5.42 10.29 27.19
N TYR A 64 6.31 10.16 26.20
CA TYR A 64 6.93 11.30 25.51
C TYR A 64 5.96 12.01 24.55
N TRP A 65 5.11 11.26 23.83
CA TRP A 65 4.23 11.83 22.79
C TRP A 65 2.75 11.97 23.19
N CYS A 66 2.26 11.23 24.20
CA CYS A 66 0.88 11.29 24.66
C CYS A 66 0.75 12.11 25.94
N VAL A 67 0.76 13.44 25.80
CA VAL A 67 0.62 14.39 26.92
C VAL A 67 -0.84 14.84 27.11
N ASN A 68 -1.76 14.52 26.18
CA ASN A 68 -3.18 14.87 26.28
C ASN A 68 -4.11 13.82 25.63
N ASP A 69 -5.40 13.83 26.02
CA ASP A 69 -6.40 12.85 25.56
C ASP A 69 -6.68 12.90 24.05
N ARG A 70 -6.58 14.08 23.42
CA ARG A 70 -6.82 14.23 21.97
C ARG A 70 -5.74 13.59 21.11
N ALA A 71 -4.52 13.42 21.64
CA ALA A 71 -3.42 12.75 20.92
C ALA A 71 -3.78 11.31 20.53
N TRP A 72 -4.60 10.63 21.34
CA TRP A 72 -4.98 9.24 21.10
C TRP A 72 -5.95 9.04 19.95
N SER A 73 -6.92 9.95 19.77
CA SER A 73 -7.80 9.91 18.60
C SER A 73 -7.02 10.15 17.31
N PHE A 74 -6.07 11.10 17.32
CA PHE A 74 -5.19 11.34 16.19
C PHE A 74 -4.28 10.14 15.90
N LEU A 75 -3.79 9.45 16.93
CA LEU A 75 -2.97 8.25 16.75
C LEU A 75 -3.74 7.12 16.06
N ALA A 76 -4.99 6.87 16.46
CA ALA A 76 -5.82 5.84 15.83
C ALA A 76 -6.13 6.17 14.36
N ASP A 77 -6.47 7.43 14.09
CA ASP A 77 -6.68 7.97 12.76
C ASP A 77 -5.43 7.82 11.87
N GLU A 78 -4.27 8.19 12.40
CA GLU A 78 -2.98 8.05 11.73
C GLU A 78 -2.63 6.57 11.50
N ALA A 79 -2.90 5.69 12.47
CA ALA A 79 -2.66 4.25 12.34
C ALA A 79 -3.52 3.61 11.24
N GLU A 80 -4.80 3.98 11.13
CA GLU A 80 -5.68 3.55 10.04
C GLU A 80 -5.20 4.11 8.70
N PHE A 81 -4.86 5.40 8.67
CA PHE A 81 -4.29 6.06 7.50
C PHE A 81 -2.94 5.48 7.08
N HIS A 82 -2.17 4.86 7.97
CA HIS A 82 -0.92 4.18 7.59
C HIS A 82 -1.07 2.66 7.43
N GLY A 83 -2.23 2.09 7.77
CA GLY A 83 -2.56 0.67 7.61
C GLY A 83 -1.93 -0.22 8.66
N VAL A 84 -1.62 0.32 9.84
CA VAL A 84 -0.83 -0.33 10.89
C VAL A 84 -1.61 -0.57 12.18
N THR A 85 -2.89 -0.22 12.23
CA THR A 85 -3.74 -0.42 13.41
C THR A 85 -3.74 -1.85 13.93
N PRO A 86 -3.87 -2.91 13.09
CA PRO A 86 -3.86 -4.28 13.60
C PRO A 86 -2.54 -4.68 14.28
N LEU A 87 -1.43 -4.04 13.91
CA LEU A 87 -0.11 -4.28 14.51
C LEU A 87 0.03 -3.60 15.87
N LEU A 88 -0.57 -2.42 16.02
CA LEU A 88 -0.47 -1.64 17.26
C LEU A 88 -1.53 -2.00 18.29
N ALA A 89 -2.72 -2.44 17.85
CA ALA A 89 -3.82 -2.71 18.75
C ALA A 89 -3.48 -3.71 19.88
N PRO A 90 -2.81 -4.86 19.64
CA PRO A 90 -2.44 -5.78 20.72
C PRO A 90 -1.55 -5.12 21.78
N MET A 91 -0.60 -4.29 21.35
CA MET A 91 0.31 -3.58 22.24
C MET A 91 -0.43 -2.51 23.07
N ILE A 92 -1.31 -1.72 22.44
CA ILE A 92 -2.13 -0.72 23.15
C ILE A 92 -3.05 -1.40 24.18
N ILE A 93 -3.69 -2.52 23.81
CA ILE A 93 -4.58 -3.27 24.71
C ILE A 93 -3.79 -3.84 25.88
N ALA A 94 -2.68 -4.52 25.63
CA ALA A 94 -1.84 -5.09 26.68
C ALA A 94 -1.33 -4.01 27.64
N ARG A 95 -0.93 -2.85 27.09
CA ARG A 95 -0.40 -1.74 27.89
C ARG A 95 -1.47 -1.08 28.76
N PHE A 96 -2.69 -0.93 28.25
CA PHE A 96 -3.81 -0.45 29.05
C PHE A 96 -4.09 -1.37 30.24
N GLU A 97 -4.09 -2.70 30.04
CA GLU A 97 -4.31 -3.63 31.15
C GLU A 97 -3.18 -3.56 32.18
N ALA A 98 -1.92 -3.35 31.74
CA ALA A 98 -0.77 -3.23 32.63
C ALA A 98 -0.71 -1.90 33.42
N ALA A 99 -1.11 -0.76 32.83
CA ALA A 99 -1.37 0.47 33.59
C ALA A 99 -2.46 1.33 32.96
N ARG A 100 -3.67 1.21 33.51
CA ARG A 100 -4.89 1.86 33.03
C ARG A 100 -4.83 3.38 33.00
N ALA A 101 -3.99 4.00 33.83
CA ALA A 101 -3.82 5.45 33.87
C ALA A 101 -2.98 6.00 32.69
N ALA A 102 -2.22 5.15 31.99
CA ALA A 102 -1.33 5.59 30.91
C ALA A 102 -2.04 5.73 29.55
N ILE A 103 -3.17 5.05 29.37
CA ILE A 103 -3.94 5.04 28.11
C ILE A 103 -5.41 5.27 28.44
N PRO A 104 -6.05 6.32 27.89
CA PRO A 104 -7.49 6.53 28.03
C PRO A 104 -8.32 5.34 27.55
N ASP A 105 -9.40 5.00 28.26
CA ASP A 105 -10.22 3.82 27.91
C ASP A 105 -10.94 3.97 26.56
N ASP A 106 -11.29 5.20 26.17
CA ASP A 106 -11.84 5.49 24.84
C ASP A 106 -10.84 5.19 23.72
N ALA A 107 -9.57 5.56 23.88
CA ALA A 107 -8.49 5.20 22.98
C ALA A 107 -8.38 3.67 22.82
N ARG A 108 -8.34 2.93 23.93
CA ARG A 108 -8.34 1.46 23.91
C ARG A 108 -9.56 0.92 23.16
N ARG A 109 -10.76 1.42 23.45
CA ARG A 109 -12.00 0.96 22.78
C ARG A 109 -11.95 1.19 21.27
N ILE A 110 -11.38 2.31 20.81
CA ILE A 110 -11.18 2.58 19.38
C ILE A 110 -10.25 1.52 18.75
N PHE A 111 -9.07 1.28 19.32
CA PHE A 111 -8.14 0.26 18.81
C PHE A 111 -8.74 -1.15 18.82
N VAL A 112 -9.50 -1.53 19.86
CA VAL A 112 -10.21 -2.81 19.92
C VAL A 112 -11.25 -2.91 18.79
N ALA A 113 -12.04 -1.86 18.56
CA ALA A 113 -13.07 -1.86 17.53
C ALA A 113 -12.46 -1.96 16.12
N LEU A 114 -11.41 -1.19 15.84
CA LEU A 114 -10.70 -1.22 14.57
C LEU A 114 -10.02 -2.57 14.31
N ALA A 115 -9.32 -3.12 15.31
CA ALA A 115 -8.68 -4.44 15.17
C ALA A 115 -9.71 -5.54 14.85
N LYS A 116 -10.86 -5.54 15.54
CA LYS A 116 -11.96 -6.48 15.24
C LYS A 116 -12.52 -6.28 13.83
N ARG A 117 -12.65 -5.03 13.36
CA ARG A 117 -13.08 -4.73 11.98
C ARG A 117 -12.10 -5.31 10.96
N HIS A 118 -10.79 -5.09 11.14
CA HIS A 118 -9.75 -5.63 10.27
C HIS A 118 -9.73 -7.16 10.28
N GLN A 119 -9.90 -7.78 11.44
CA GLN A 119 -10.00 -9.24 11.55
C GLN A 119 -11.18 -9.80 10.74
N ARG A 120 -12.37 -9.22 10.87
CA ARG A 120 -13.57 -9.65 10.12
C ARG A 120 -13.41 -9.40 8.62
N ALA A 121 -12.89 -8.23 8.23
CA ALA A 121 -12.59 -7.93 6.83
C ALA A 121 -11.57 -8.90 6.24
N SER A 122 -10.58 -9.33 7.04
CA SER A 122 -9.60 -10.32 6.61
C SER A 122 -10.25 -11.67 6.34
N VAL A 123 -11.13 -12.15 7.22
CA VAL A 123 -11.86 -13.42 6.99
C VAL A 123 -12.64 -13.37 5.67
N ALA A 124 -13.36 -12.27 5.40
CA ALA A 124 -14.08 -12.09 4.15
C ALA A 124 -13.15 -12.09 2.92
N ARG A 125 -12.02 -11.39 2.99
CA ARG A 125 -10.99 -11.37 1.94
C ARG A 125 -10.37 -12.74 1.70
N GLU A 126 -9.98 -13.45 2.76
CA GLU A 126 -9.39 -14.78 2.65
C GLU A 126 -10.34 -15.77 1.97
N ALA A 127 -11.64 -15.73 2.32
CA ALA A 127 -12.65 -16.56 1.65
C ALA A 127 -12.80 -16.24 0.15
N CYS A 128 -12.65 -14.97 -0.23
CA CYS A 128 -12.61 -14.56 -1.64
C CYS A 128 -11.35 -15.08 -2.36
N ILE A 129 -10.18 -14.98 -1.73
CA ILE A 129 -8.91 -15.48 -2.28
C ILE A 129 -8.96 -17.01 -2.44
N ASP A 130 -9.54 -17.74 -1.48
CA ASP A 130 -9.70 -19.19 -1.57
C ASP A 130 -10.51 -19.60 -2.80
N ARG A 131 -11.61 -18.91 -3.06
CA ARG A 131 -12.46 -19.15 -4.24
C ARG A 131 -11.77 -18.76 -5.54
N LEU A 132 -10.99 -17.68 -5.53
CA LEU A 132 -10.19 -17.27 -6.69
C LEU A 132 -9.14 -18.34 -7.02
N LEU A 133 -8.32 -18.74 -6.06
CA LEU A 133 -7.27 -19.74 -6.26
C LEU A 133 -7.86 -21.06 -6.76
N ALA A 134 -8.92 -21.57 -6.15
CA ALA A 134 -9.56 -22.82 -6.57
C ALA A 134 -10.13 -22.75 -8.00
N ALA A 135 -10.75 -21.63 -8.38
CA ALA A 135 -11.35 -21.49 -9.70
C ALA A 135 -10.31 -21.30 -10.81
N PHE A 136 -9.23 -20.57 -10.53
CA PHE A 136 -8.11 -20.41 -11.47
C PHE A 136 -7.32 -21.71 -11.65
N ASP A 137 -7.09 -22.46 -10.57
CA ASP A 137 -6.47 -23.78 -10.62
C ASP A 137 -7.31 -24.77 -11.44
N ALA A 138 -8.63 -24.84 -11.21
CA ALA A 138 -9.54 -25.67 -11.99
C ALA A 138 -9.57 -25.33 -13.50
N ALA A 139 -9.29 -24.07 -13.84
CA ALA A 139 -9.19 -23.60 -15.22
C ALA A 139 -7.78 -23.73 -15.82
N ASN A 140 -6.80 -24.22 -15.06
CA ASN A 140 -5.38 -24.25 -15.41
C ASN A 140 -4.82 -22.87 -15.80
N VAL A 141 -5.30 -21.81 -15.15
CA VAL A 141 -4.83 -20.43 -15.36
C VAL A 141 -3.90 -20.03 -14.21
N PRO A 142 -2.59 -19.79 -14.46
CA PRO A 142 -1.68 -19.33 -13.44
C PRO A 142 -2.13 -18.00 -12.82
N LEU A 143 -2.16 -17.95 -11.49
CA LEU A 143 -2.53 -16.77 -10.72
C LEU A 143 -1.48 -16.51 -9.63
N LEU A 144 -0.83 -15.35 -9.66
CA LEU A 144 0.09 -14.92 -8.61
C LEU A 144 -0.62 -13.94 -7.67
N LEU A 145 -0.52 -14.17 -6.37
CA LEU A 145 -0.90 -13.22 -5.34
C LEU A 145 0.17 -12.13 -5.24
N LEU A 146 -0.28 -10.87 -5.15
CA LEU A 146 0.58 -9.72 -4.99
C LEU A 146 0.33 -9.03 -3.64
N LYS A 147 1.30 -8.21 -3.22
CA LYS A 147 1.18 -7.27 -2.09
C LYS A 147 0.50 -7.89 -0.87
N GLY A 148 -0.53 -7.25 -0.31
CA GLY A 148 -1.22 -7.69 0.89
C GLY A 148 -1.73 -9.13 0.82
N ALA A 149 -2.23 -9.59 -0.33
CA ALA A 149 -2.75 -10.94 -0.51
C ALA A 149 -1.67 -12.04 -0.36
N ALA A 150 -0.45 -11.75 -0.80
CA ALA A 150 0.70 -12.64 -0.58
C ALA A 150 1.34 -12.41 0.79
N LEU A 151 1.65 -11.15 1.11
CA LEU A 151 2.46 -10.78 2.27
C LEU A 151 1.79 -11.11 3.61
N ALA A 152 0.46 -11.11 3.68
CA ALA A 152 -0.30 -11.48 4.88
C ALA A 152 0.07 -12.87 5.43
N HIS A 153 0.50 -13.79 4.56
CA HIS A 153 0.91 -15.15 4.93
C HIS A 153 2.41 -15.37 4.90
N ILE A 154 3.14 -14.53 4.16
CA ILE A 154 4.62 -14.62 4.07
C ILE A 154 5.30 -13.97 5.28
N LEU A 155 4.77 -12.82 5.75
CA LEU A 155 5.46 -11.96 6.72
C LEU A 155 4.81 -11.91 8.10
N TYR A 156 3.52 -12.21 8.21
CA TYR A 156 2.75 -11.98 9.43
C TYR A 156 2.29 -13.29 10.04
N SER A 157 2.23 -13.33 11.38
CA SER A 157 1.78 -14.51 12.13
C SER A 157 0.29 -14.80 11.95
N ALA A 158 -0.48 -13.81 11.51
CA ALA A 158 -1.88 -13.97 11.13
C ALA A 158 -2.25 -12.97 10.03
N PRO A 159 -3.13 -13.36 9.08
CA PRO A 159 -3.38 -12.55 7.89
C PRO A 159 -4.01 -11.18 8.18
N HIS A 160 -4.82 -11.07 9.23
CA HIS A 160 -5.47 -9.82 9.62
C HIS A 160 -4.51 -8.74 10.14
N LEU A 161 -3.28 -9.11 10.49
CA LEU A 161 -2.25 -8.16 10.93
C LEU A 161 -1.75 -7.30 9.76
N ARG A 162 -1.79 -7.84 8.53
CA ARG A 162 -1.53 -7.07 7.31
C ARG A 162 -2.83 -6.48 6.80
N ALA A 163 -3.19 -5.30 7.28
CA ALA A 163 -4.37 -4.58 6.76
C ALA A 163 -4.26 -4.40 5.25
N ALA A 164 -5.26 -4.83 4.49
CA ALA A 164 -5.34 -4.70 3.04
C ALA A 164 -6.73 -4.18 2.66
N LEU A 165 -6.78 -3.29 1.66
CA LEU A 165 -8.02 -2.69 1.16
C LEU A 165 -8.57 -3.46 -0.05
N ASP A 166 -7.69 -4.12 -0.77
CA ASP A 166 -7.89 -4.82 -2.03
C ASP A 166 -7.23 -6.20 -2.01
N VAL A 167 -7.56 -7.00 -3.02
CA VAL A 167 -6.89 -8.24 -3.39
C VAL A 167 -6.20 -7.98 -4.72
N ASP A 168 -4.87 -7.90 -4.72
CA ASP A 168 -4.09 -7.78 -5.94
C ASP A 168 -3.62 -9.15 -6.43
N VAL A 169 -3.85 -9.42 -7.71
CA VAL A 169 -3.38 -10.65 -8.38
C VAL A 169 -2.73 -10.35 -9.73
N LEU A 170 -1.83 -11.21 -10.19
CA LEU A 170 -1.17 -11.12 -11.49
C LEU A 170 -1.52 -12.34 -12.34
N ILE A 171 -1.91 -12.10 -13.59
CA ILE A 171 -2.19 -13.11 -14.62
C ILE A 171 -1.29 -12.90 -15.83
N ASP A 172 -1.20 -13.90 -16.70
CA ASP A 172 -0.66 -13.70 -18.04
C ASP A 172 -1.67 -12.89 -18.88
N PRO A 173 -1.23 -11.87 -19.64
CA PRO A 173 -2.12 -11.16 -20.56
C PRO A 173 -2.88 -12.06 -21.54
N ALA A 174 -2.31 -13.22 -21.92
CA ALA A 174 -2.97 -14.20 -22.78
C ALA A 174 -4.21 -14.83 -22.14
N ASP A 175 -4.29 -14.86 -20.81
CA ASP A 175 -5.38 -15.50 -20.06
C ASP A 175 -6.49 -14.53 -19.67
N GLU A 176 -6.42 -13.26 -20.08
CA GLU A 176 -7.37 -12.23 -19.67
C GLU A 176 -8.84 -12.62 -19.93
N ALA A 177 -9.13 -13.17 -21.11
CA ALA A 177 -10.50 -13.55 -21.46
C ALA A 177 -11.03 -14.62 -20.50
N CYS A 178 -10.21 -15.63 -20.20
CA CYS A 178 -10.53 -16.68 -19.24
C CYS A 178 -10.68 -16.12 -17.82
N ALA A 179 -9.73 -15.29 -17.37
CA ALA A 179 -9.75 -14.65 -16.07
C ALA A 179 -11.05 -13.84 -15.87
N ARG A 180 -11.45 -13.02 -16.84
CA ARG A 180 -12.71 -12.25 -16.79
C ARG A 180 -13.93 -13.15 -16.63
N GLN A 181 -13.96 -14.29 -17.34
CA GLN A 181 -15.06 -15.25 -17.22
C GLN A 181 -15.10 -15.86 -15.81
N ILE A 182 -13.97 -16.34 -15.30
CA ILE A 182 -13.85 -16.90 -13.94
C ILE A 182 -14.32 -15.88 -12.90
N ILE A 183 -13.85 -14.65 -12.98
CA ILE A 183 -14.17 -13.58 -12.03
C ILE A 183 -15.67 -13.26 -12.03
N ARG A 184 -16.30 -13.18 -13.21
CA ARG A 184 -17.76 -13.01 -13.32
C ARG A 184 -18.52 -14.20 -12.73
N MET A 185 -18.07 -15.43 -12.99
CA MET A 185 -18.68 -16.65 -12.43
C MET A 185 -18.58 -16.69 -10.90
N LEU A 186 -17.52 -16.12 -10.32
CA LEU A 186 -17.35 -15.97 -8.88
C LEU A 186 -18.23 -14.86 -8.27
N GLY A 187 -19.01 -14.15 -9.07
CA GLY A 187 -19.95 -13.13 -8.61
C GLY A 187 -19.35 -11.73 -8.45
N TYR A 188 -18.23 -11.46 -9.12
CA TYR A 188 -17.67 -10.11 -9.19
C TYR A 188 -18.26 -9.31 -10.34
N SER A 189 -18.38 -8.00 -10.16
CA SER A 189 -18.76 -7.03 -11.19
C SER A 189 -17.62 -6.05 -11.45
N PHE A 190 -17.30 -5.78 -12.71
CA PHE A 190 -16.28 -4.80 -13.09
C PHE A 190 -16.83 -3.36 -12.99
N LEU A 191 -16.11 -2.46 -12.32
CA LEU A 191 -16.57 -1.08 -12.05
C LEU A 191 -16.68 -0.22 -13.32
N GLN A 192 -15.83 -0.44 -14.33
CA GLN A 192 -15.86 0.26 -15.61
C GLN A 192 -15.39 -0.68 -16.72
N GLU A 193 -16.31 -1.29 -17.47
CA GLU A 193 -15.97 -1.96 -18.73
C GLU A 193 -15.63 -0.88 -19.76
N HIS A 194 -14.39 -0.41 -19.76
CA HIS A 194 -13.93 0.54 -20.76
C HIS A 194 -13.93 -0.12 -22.15
N GLU A 195 -14.23 0.68 -23.18
CA GLU A 195 -14.09 0.32 -24.59
C GLU A 195 -12.70 -0.32 -24.88
N PRO A 196 -12.61 -1.32 -25.78
CA PRO A 196 -11.44 -2.19 -25.97
C PRO A 196 -10.09 -1.49 -26.18
N GLY A 197 -10.10 -0.26 -26.70
CA GLY A 197 -8.89 0.54 -26.96
C GLY A 197 -8.26 1.15 -25.70
N PHE A 198 -9.06 1.49 -24.70
CA PHE A 198 -8.58 2.13 -23.46
C PHE A 198 -8.01 1.09 -22.48
N ALA A 199 -8.64 -0.09 -22.42
CA ALA A 199 -8.21 -1.19 -21.56
C ALA A 199 -6.80 -1.74 -21.88
N ARG A 200 -6.28 -1.56 -23.10
CA ARG A 200 -4.95 -2.07 -23.52
C ARG A 200 -3.77 -1.27 -22.94
N GLN A 201 -3.99 -0.06 -22.45
CA GLN A 201 -2.93 0.78 -21.88
C GLN A 201 -2.82 0.67 -20.35
N HIS A 202 -3.76 -0.05 -19.72
CA HIS A 202 -3.72 -0.31 -18.28
C HIS A 202 -2.97 -1.60 -17.99
N HIS A 203 -2.07 -1.52 -17.00
CA HIS A 203 -1.37 -2.65 -16.43
C HIS A 203 -2.30 -3.60 -15.66
N HIS A 204 -3.55 -3.22 -15.40
CA HIS A 204 -4.57 -4.06 -14.80
C HIS A 204 -5.90 -3.98 -15.57
N LEU A 205 -6.75 -4.97 -15.36
CA LEU A 205 -8.16 -4.93 -15.76
C LEU A 205 -8.89 -3.87 -14.92
N PRO A 206 -10.08 -3.40 -15.34
CA PRO A 206 -10.93 -2.62 -14.45
C PRO A 206 -11.09 -3.32 -13.09
N THR A 207 -11.15 -2.56 -12.01
CA THR A 207 -11.38 -3.11 -10.68
C THR A 207 -12.66 -3.93 -10.65
N ALA A 208 -12.57 -5.15 -10.13
CA ALA A 208 -13.71 -6.03 -9.92
C ALA A 208 -14.16 -5.93 -8.46
N ILE A 209 -15.46 -5.84 -8.21
CA ILE A 209 -16.03 -5.75 -6.85
C ILE A 209 -17.01 -6.87 -6.56
N THR A 210 -17.04 -7.33 -5.32
CA THR A 210 -18.09 -8.21 -4.79
C THR A 210 -18.40 -7.84 -3.34
N GLU A 211 -19.52 -8.31 -2.81
CA GLU A 211 -19.90 -8.13 -1.41
C GLU A 211 -19.76 -9.46 -0.66
N ARG A 212 -19.04 -9.44 0.47
CA ARG A 212 -18.84 -10.63 1.30
C ARG A 212 -18.89 -10.25 2.78
N ASP A 213 -19.78 -10.88 3.53
CA ASP A 213 -19.93 -10.71 4.98
C ASP A 213 -20.06 -9.25 5.44
N GLY A 214 -20.70 -8.41 4.61
CA GLY A 214 -20.88 -6.97 4.86
C GLY A 214 -19.69 -6.09 4.46
N PHE A 215 -18.72 -6.64 3.74
CA PHE A 215 -17.58 -5.91 3.19
C PHE A 215 -17.57 -5.95 1.67
N THR A 216 -17.37 -4.79 1.06
CA THR A 216 -17.01 -4.68 -0.35
C THR A 216 -15.56 -5.15 -0.53
N ILE A 217 -15.36 -6.20 -1.33
CA ILE A 217 -14.04 -6.73 -1.68
C ILE A 217 -13.68 -6.24 -3.08
N ALA A 218 -12.66 -5.39 -3.17
CA ALA A 218 -12.06 -4.96 -4.42
C ALA A 218 -10.97 -5.97 -4.85
N LEU A 219 -11.01 -6.37 -6.12
CA LEU A 219 -10.06 -7.27 -6.78
C LEU A 219 -9.42 -6.51 -7.94
N GLU A 220 -8.11 -6.33 -7.85
CA GLU A 220 -7.26 -5.71 -8.87
C GLU A 220 -6.50 -6.81 -9.62
N ILE A 221 -6.79 -6.98 -10.91
CA ILE A 221 -6.19 -8.03 -11.74
C ILE A 221 -5.15 -7.42 -12.66
N HIS A 222 -3.90 -7.61 -12.31
CA HIS A 222 -2.74 -7.10 -13.01
C HIS A 222 -2.34 -8.02 -14.16
N ARG A 223 -1.94 -7.42 -15.27
CA ARG A 223 -1.21 -8.00 -16.41
C ARG A 223 0.30 -7.75 -16.28
N ASP A 224 0.64 -6.65 -15.63
CA ASP A 224 1.98 -6.26 -15.24
C ASP A 224 1.91 -5.73 -13.81
N ALA A 225 2.77 -6.22 -12.92
CA ALA A 225 2.79 -5.78 -11.53
C ALA A 225 3.39 -4.37 -11.36
N MET A 226 3.87 -3.74 -12.43
CA MET A 226 4.36 -2.37 -12.43
C MET A 226 3.36 -1.42 -13.11
N SER A 227 3.12 -0.27 -12.48
CA SER A 227 2.39 0.82 -13.11
C SER A 227 3.08 1.28 -14.40
N PRO A 228 2.35 1.65 -15.47
CA PRO A 228 2.91 2.16 -16.70
C PRO A 228 3.81 3.38 -16.45
N ASP A 229 3.54 4.17 -15.42
CA ASP A 229 4.32 5.36 -15.09
C ASP A 229 5.74 5.00 -14.58
N GLN A 230 6.00 3.73 -14.25
CA GLN A 230 7.33 3.20 -13.92
C GLN A 230 8.11 2.78 -15.19
N PRO A 231 9.46 2.84 -15.17
CA PRO A 231 10.28 2.43 -16.31
C PRO A 231 10.56 0.92 -16.38
N HIS A 232 9.92 0.11 -15.53
CA HIS A 232 10.14 -1.34 -15.41
C HIS A 232 8.83 -2.10 -15.60
N SER A 233 8.94 -3.40 -15.87
CA SER A 233 7.83 -4.33 -16.09
C SER A 233 8.12 -5.63 -15.33
N ILE A 234 7.12 -6.18 -14.65
CA ILE A 234 7.17 -7.53 -14.07
C ILE A 234 5.86 -8.25 -14.44
N THR A 235 5.97 -9.21 -15.34
CA THR A 235 4.88 -10.09 -15.81
C THR A 235 5.23 -11.54 -15.48
N LEU A 236 4.28 -12.47 -15.62
CA LEU A 236 4.56 -13.90 -15.44
C LEU A 236 5.66 -14.43 -16.37
N ARG A 237 5.95 -13.74 -17.47
CA ARG A 237 7.00 -14.12 -18.43
C ARG A 237 8.34 -13.45 -18.20
N THR A 238 8.37 -12.36 -17.43
CA THR A 238 9.57 -11.53 -17.24
C THR A 238 10.12 -11.57 -15.80
N MET A 239 9.52 -12.37 -14.92
CA MET A 239 10.06 -12.63 -13.59
C MET A 239 11.50 -13.13 -13.67
N THR A 240 12.30 -12.69 -12.71
CA THR A 240 13.72 -13.03 -12.62
C THR A 240 13.98 -14.31 -11.84
N GLN A 241 12.97 -14.80 -11.11
CA GLN A 241 12.98 -16.06 -10.37
C GLN A 241 11.64 -16.80 -10.56
N PRO A 242 11.62 -18.14 -10.43
CA PRO A 242 10.37 -18.88 -10.35
C PRO A 242 9.47 -18.36 -9.21
N PRO A 243 8.14 -18.42 -9.36
CA PRO A 243 7.22 -18.13 -8.26
C PRO A 243 7.49 -19.04 -7.05
N GLN A 244 7.29 -18.50 -5.86
CA GLN A 244 7.34 -19.25 -4.62
C GLN A 244 5.92 -19.61 -4.14
N ILE A 245 5.79 -20.75 -3.47
CA ILE A 245 4.52 -21.17 -2.87
C ILE A 245 4.24 -20.34 -1.63
N VAL A 246 2.99 -19.89 -1.49
CA VAL A 246 2.47 -19.22 -0.31
C VAL A 246 1.46 -20.15 0.38
N HIS A 247 1.82 -20.64 1.56
CA HIS A 247 0.92 -21.44 2.38
C HIS A 247 -0.07 -20.55 3.12
N ARG A 248 -1.37 -20.81 2.96
CA ARG A 248 -2.46 -19.97 3.48
C ARG A 248 -3.29 -20.65 4.56
N GLY A 249 -2.62 -21.37 5.45
CA GLY A 249 -3.26 -22.14 6.52
C GLY A 249 -4.16 -23.24 5.96
N ALA A 250 -5.45 -23.18 6.27
CA ALA A 250 -6.44 -24.16 5.79
C ALA A 250 -6.96 -23.89 4.36
N GLY A 251 -6.67 -22.71 3.79
CA GLY A 251 -7.04 -22.37 2.42
C GLY A 251 -6.07 -22.99 1.38
N PRO A 252 -6.43 -22.98 0.09
CA PRO A 252 -5.52 -23.40 -0.98
C PRO A 252 -4.23 -22.56 -0.97
N SER A 253 -3.11 -23.24 -1.26
CA SER A 253 -1.83 -22.55 -1.43
C SER A 253 -1.88 -21.66 -2.67
N GLY A 254 -1.24 -20.49 -2.57
CA GLY A 254 -1.08 -19.55 -3.69
C GLY A 254 0.35 -19.55 -4.22
N LEU A 255 0.58 -18.75 -5.25
CA LEU A 255 1.90 -18.42 -5.75
C LEU A 255 2.19 -16.93 -5.52
N ALA A 256 3.44 -16.58 -5.29
CA ALA A 256 3.90 -15.19 -5.21
C ALA A 256 5.28 -15.05 -5.87
N PHE A 257 5.73 -13.80 -6.06
CA PHE A 257 7.06 -13.54 -6.58
C PHE A 257 8.18 -14.16 -5.75
N GLY A 258 9.25 -14.61 -6.40
CA GLY A 258 10.52 -14.89 -5.73
C GLY A 258 11.12 -13.65 -5.06
N HIS A 259 12.12 -13.84 -4.19
CA HIS A 259 12.62 -12.78 -3.30
C HIS A 259 13.10 -11.50 -4.03
N ILE A 260 13.77 -11.64 -5.18
CA ILE A 260 14.29 -10.48 -5.95
C ILE A 260 13.14 -9.67 -6.53
N ASP A 261 12.20 -10.34 -7.21
CA ASP A 261 11.05 -9.70 -7.85
C ASP A 261 10.09 -9.11 -6.80
N MET A 262 9.92 -9.78 -5.66
CA MET A 262 9.12 -9.29 -4.55
C MET A 262 9.67 -7.97 -4.00
N LEU A 263 10.96 -7.91 -3.65
CA LEU A 263 11.55 -6.68 -3.12
C LEU A 263 11.54 -5.55 -4.15
N HIS A 264 11.79 -5.86 -5.43
CA HIS A 264 11.68 -4.89 -6.50
C HIS A 264 10.24 -4.34 -6.62
N HIS A 265 9.24 -5.22 -6.64
CA HIS A 265 7.83 -4.84 -6.71
C HIS A 265 7.41 -3.96 -5.52
N LEU A 266 7.73 -4.39 -4.29
CA LEU A 266 7.38 -3.63 -3.09
C LEU A 266 8.09 -2.28 -3.02
N ALA A 267 9.37 -2.20 -3.40
CA ALA A 267 10.11 -0.94 -3.42
C ALA A 267 9.52 0.06 -4.42
N ARG A 268 9.08 -0.41 -5.59
CA ARG A 268 8.42 0.44 -6.60
C ARG A 268 7.05 0.90 -6.14
N HIS A 269 6.24 -0.02 -5.64
CA HIS A 269 4.89 0.27 -5.16
C HIS A 269 4.90 1.27 -4.00
N ALA A 270 5.81 1.11 -3.03
CA ALA A 270 5.90 2.02 -1.88
C ALA A 270 6.10 3.49 -2.29
N PHE A 271 6.78 3.74 -3.41
CA PHE A 271 7.10 5.10 -3.89
C PHE A 271 6.27 5.53 -5.11
N GLU A 272 5.19 4.82 -5.46
CA GLU A 272 4.24 5.33 -6.45
C GLU A 272 3.65 6.69 -6.00
N PRO A 273 3.26 7.57 -6.95
CA PRO A 273 2.70 8.86 -6.60
C PRO A 273 1.48 8.74 -5.68
N ALA A 274 1.63 9.25 -4.46
CA ALA A 274 0.63 9.37 -3.42
C ALA A 274 0.98 10.59 -2.54
N SER A 275 0.02 11.12 -1.76
CA SER A 275 0.32 12.23 -0.85
C SER A 275 1.34 11.82 0.24
N HIS A 276 1.23 10.59 0.71
CA HIS A 276 2.13 9.99 1.70
C HIS A 276 2.46 8.56 1.29
N VAL A 277 3.65 8.13 1.68
CA VAL A 277 4.02 6.72 1.65
C VAL A 277 3.54 6.07 2.94
N ARG A 278 2.69 5.06 2.80
CA ARG A 278 2.06 4.34 3.90
C ARG A 278 3.10 3.58 4.72
N LEU A 279 3.00 3.58 6.05
CA LEU A 279 4.00 2.90 6.89
C LEU A 279 3.93 1.39 6.69
N ILE A 280 2.75 0.82 6.43
CA ILE A 280 2.63 -0.62 6.16
C ILE A 280 3.47 -1.07 4.96
N HIS A 281 3.63 -0.24 3.91
CA HIS A 281 4.46 -0.58 2.75
C HIS A 281 5.95 -0.60 3.09
N LEU A 282 6.40 0.37 3.89
CA LEU A 282 7.79 0.43 4.37
C LEU A 282 8.06 -0.68 5.39
N TYR A 283 7.06 -1.00 6.22
CA TYR A 283 7.14 -2.05 7.22
C TYR A 283 7.21 -3.43 6.59
N ASP A 284 6.46 -3.68 5.49
CA ASP A 284 6.60 -4.90 4.70
C ASP A 284 8.04 -5.08 4.21
N LEU A 285 8.67 -4.02 3.68
CA LEU A 285 10.07 -4.06 3.25
C LEU A 285 11.03 -4.33 4.42
N LEU A 286 10.78 -3.72 5.58
CA LEU A 286 11.54 -3.97 6.82
C LEU A 286 11.43 -5.44 7.25
N LEU A 287 10.21 -6.00 7.30
CA LEU A 287 9.99 -7.39 7.67
C LEU A 287 10.61 -8.33 6.66
N TYR A 288 10.38 -8.10 5.37
CA TYR A 288 10.84 -8.99 4.30
C TYR A 288 12.36 -9.14 4.31
N ARG A 289 13.11 -8.02 4.36
CA ARG A 289 14.58 -8.08 4.44
C ARG A 289 15.09 -8.74 5.72
N THR A 290 14.31 -8.66 6.80
CA THR A 290 14.72 -9.17 8.12
C THR A 290 14.49 -10.67 8.19
N ILE A 291 13.32 -11.14 7.77
CA ILE A 291 12.93 -12.56 7.77
C ILE A 291 13.76 -13.33 6.74
N PHE A 292 13.90 -12.81 5.52
CA PHE A 292 14.55 -13.52 4.42
C PHE A 292 16.00 -13.10 4.19
N ARG A 293 16.67 -12.51 5.19
CA ARG A 293 18.03 -11.97 5.05
C ARG A 293 19.00 -12.94 4.38
N GLU A 294 19.01 -14.18 4.83
CA GLU A 294 19.93 -15.21 4.33
C GLU A 294 19.45 -15.86 3.02
N ALA A 295 18.15 -15.76 2.69
CA ALA A 295 17.57 -16.35 1.50
C ALA A 295 17.63 -15.43 0.27
N ILE A 296 17.81 -14.11 0.48
CA ILE A 296 17.91 -13.12 -0.59
C ILE A 296 19.31 -13.16 -1.20
N ASP A 297 19.41 -13.36 -2.51
CA ASP A 297 20.63 -13.08 -3.26
C ASP A 297 20.84 -11.56 -3.39
N TRP A 298 21.50 -10.98 -2.39
CA TRP A 298 21.78 -9.54 -2.32
C TRP A 298 22.65 -9.04 -3.47
N CYS A 299 23.56 -9.87 -3.98
CA CYS A 299 24.42 -9.51 -5.10
C CYS A 299 23.60 -9.37 -6.38
N ALA A 300 22.76 -10.35 -6.68
CA ALA A 300 21.85 -10.30 -7.83
C ALA A 300 20.84 -9.18 -7.71
N LEU A 301 20.24 -8.98 -6.52
CA LEU A 301 19.30 -7.89 -6.26
C LEU A 301 19.97 -6.52 -6.51
N HIS A 302 21.16 -6.28 -5.96
CA HIS A 302 21.86 -5.01 -6.13
C HIS A 302 22.25 -4.77 -7.59
N LYS A 303 22.70 -5.81 -8.30
CA LYS A 303 23.08 -5.71 -9.72
C LYS A 303 21.88 -5.41 -10.62
N ARG A 304 20.73 -6.07 -10.40
CA ARG A 304 19.54 -5.93 -11.23
C ARG A 304 18.70 -4.69 -10.87
N HIS A 305 18.57 -4.43 -9.57
CA HIS A 305 17.65 -3.45 -9.02
C HIS A 305 18.33 -2.59 -7.94
N PRO A 306 19.38 -1.82 -8.29
CA PRO A 306 20.17 -1.05 -7.31
C PRO A 306 19.34 -0.03 -6.50
N HIS A 307 18.21 0.43 -7.06
CA HIS A 307 17.28 1.31 -6.35
C HIS A 307 16.65 0.67 -5.10
N VAL A 308 16.53 -0.66 -5.06
CA VAL A 308 15.99 -1.37 -3.89
C VAL A 308 16.90 -1.14 -2.68
N SER A 309 18.23 -1.16 -2.86
CA SER A 309 19.17 -0.84 -1.79
C SER A 309 18.96 0.58 -1.22
N VAL A 310 18.66 1.56 -2.09
CA VAL A 310 18.35 2.93 -1.67
C VAL A 310 17.04 2.98 -0.89
N VAL A 311 16.00 2.30 -1.37
CA VAL A 311 14.72 2.22 -0.67
C VAL A 311 14.88 1.57 0.71
N LEU A 312 15.66 0.50 0.83
CA LEU A 312 15.92 -0.14 2.13
C LEU A 312 16.69 0.79 3.10
N GLN A 313 17.61 1.63 2.61
CA GLN A 313 18.25 2.68 3.42
C GLN A 313 17.24 3.73 3.91
N LEU A 314 16.26 4.11 3.08
CA LEU A 314 15.18 5.01 3.51
C LEU A 314 14.26 4.36 4.54
N VAL A 315 14.00 3.04 4.41
CA VAL A 315 13.26 2.25 5.40
C VAL A 315 14.00 2.26 6.75
N ASP A 316 15.33 2.11 6.75
CA ASP A 316 16.14 2.24 7.98
C ASP A 316 15.92 3.58 8.66
N GLN A 317 15.94 4.68 7.90
CA GLN A 317 15.76 6.04 8.44
C GLN A 317 14.37 6.26 9.06
N VAL A 318 13.34 5.57 8.55
CA VAL A 318 11.98 5.66 9.10
C VAL A 318 11.88 4.90 10.43
N PHE A 319 12.45 3.70 10.50
CA PHE A 319 12.29 2.79 11.64
C PHE A 319 13.48 2.74 12.61
N SER A 320 14.38 3.73 12.57
CA SER A 320 15.51 3.86 13.51
C SER A 320 15.04 3.70 14.98
N ARG A 321 15.78 2.89 15.75
CA ARG A 321 15.37 2.42 17.08
C ARG A 321 15.14 3.59 18.06
N GLY A 322 14.05 3.52 18.80
CA GLY A 322 13.61 4.53 19.76
C GLY A 322 14.51 4.75 20.99
N ASP A 323 15.75 4.26 21.01
CA ASP A 323 16.74 4.70 22.01
C ASP A 323 17.39 6.04 21.61
N ASP A 324 17.26 6.44 20.34
CA ASP A 324 17.70 7.72 19.76
C ASP A 324 16.54 8.74 19.67
N ILE A 325 15.68 8.84 20.70
CA ILE A 325 14.57 9.83 20.72
C ILE A 325 15.09 11.27 20.48
N ALA A 326 16.34 11.53 20.85
CA ALA A 326 17.03 12.82 20.67
C ALA A 326 17.99 12.89 19.47
N SER A 327 18.31 11.77 18.81
CA SER A 327 19.36 11.72 17.78
C SER A 327 18.70 11.60 16.41
N HIS A 328 18.39 12.73 15.77
CA HIS A 328 18.11 12.71 14.35
C HIS A 328 19.39 12.27 13.62
N PRO A 329 19.34 11.20 12.79
CA PRO A 329 20.49 10.83 11.98
C PRO A 329 20.98 12.05 11.19
N ARG A 330 22.29 12.29 11.17
CA ARG A 330 22.86 13.24 10.22
C ARG A 330 22.58 12.69 8.82
N ASP A 331 22.08 13.54 7.91
CA ASP A 331 21.68 13.22 6.53
C ASP A 331 20.29 12.57 6.32
N VAL A 332 19.30 12.97 7.11
CA VAL A 332 17.89 12.65 6.84
C VAL A 332 17.33 13.51 5.69
N PRO A 333 16.81 12.92 4.60
CA PRO A 333 16.15 13.67 3.56
C PRO A 333 14.91 14.40 4.08
N ALA A 334 14.74 15.66 3.66
CA ALA A 334 13.55 16.43 3.99
C ALA A 334 12.27 15.75 3.48
N GLY A 335 11.23 15.74 4.34
CA GLY A 335 9.90 15.22 4.02
C GLY A 335 9.79 13.71 4.13
N ILE A 336 10.39 13.07 5.15
CA ILE A 336 10.19 11.63 5.43
C ILE A 336 8.70 11.30 5.39
N GLY A 337 8.34 10.23 4.68
CA GLY A 337 6.97 9.74 4.58
C GLY A 337 6.10 10.54 3.61
N LEU A 338 6.50 11.73 3.16
CA LEU A 338 5.76 12.50 2.17
C LEU A 338 6.01 11.94 0.76
N GLY A 339 4.94 11.73 0.00
CA GLY A 339 5.02 11.27 -1.38
C GLY A 339 4.91 12.40 -2.42
N MET A 340 4.93 12.02 -3.70
CA MET A 340 4.54 12.92 -4.78
C MET A 340 3.03 12.85 -5.01
N LEU A 341 2.35 14.00 -4.94
CA LEU A 341 0.92 14.05 -5.21
C LEU A 341 0.56 13.48 -6.60
N PRO A 342 -0.49 12.63 -6.69
CA PRO A 342 -0.97 12.13 -7.98
C PRO A 342 -1.34 13.26 -8.93
N LEU A 343 -1.08 13.07 -10.23
CA LEU A 343 -1.39 14.09 -11.25
C LEU A 343 -2.87 14.51 -11.24
N VAL A 344 -3.78 13.55 -10.97
CA VAL A 344 -5.21 13.83 -10.87
C VAL A 344 -5.54 14.78 -9.70
N GLN A 345 -4.86 14.63 -8.57
CA GLN A 345 -5.06 15.50 -7.41
C GLN A 345 -4.47 16.89 -7.66
N ILE A 346 -3.29 16.98 -8.29
CA ILE A 346 -2.70 18.27 -8.68
C ILE A 346 -3.63 18.99 -9.68
N ALA A 347 -4.19 18.26 -10.65
CA ALA A 347 -5.10 18.82 -11.64
C ALA A 347 -6.40 19.31 -11.00
N ALA A 348 -6.98 18.55 -10.07
CA ALA A 348 -8.23 18.87 -9.39
C ALA A 348 -8.09 19.94 -8.28
N ALA A 349 -6.88 20.24 -7.83
CA ALA A 349 -6.65 21.25 -6.81
C ALA A 349 -7.11 22.64 -7.27
N ASP A 350 -7.87 23.34 -6.42
CA ASP A 350 -8.33 24.71 -6.65
C ASP A 350 -7.23 25.73 -6.29
N ILE A 351 -6.18 25.73 -7.12
CA ILE A 351 -4.99 26.58 -6.96
C ILE A 351 -4.51 27.06 -8.34
N GLY A 352 -3.80 28.19 -8.37
CA GLY A 352 -3.25 28.75 -9.60
C GLY A 352 -2.22 27.84 -10.30
N LEU A 353 -2.01 28.08 -11.61
CA LEU A 353 -1.12 27.27 -12.45
C LEU A 353 0.31 27.19 -11.91
N VAL A 354 0.86 28.30 -11.40
CA VAL A 354 2.20 28.35 -10.79
C VAL A 354 2.31 27.39 -9.59
N ALA A 355 1.29 27.35 -8.74
CA ALA A 355 1.26 26.45 -7.59
C ALA A 355 1.12 24.98 -8.01
N LYS A 356 0.35 24.69 -9.05
CA LYS A 356 0.27 23.33 -9.66
C LYS A 356 1.63 22.90 -10.20
N MET A 357 2.32 23.77 -10.94
CA MET A 357 3.67 23.52 -11.46
C MET A 357 4.67 23.29 -10.32
N GLY A 358 4.57 24.07 -9.23
CA GLY A 358 5.36 23.84 -8.02
C GLY A 358 5.14 22.45 -7.43
N LYS A 359 3.89 22.02 -7.22
CA LYS A 359 3.57 20.67 -6.72
C LYS A 359 4.03 19.56 -7.68
N LEU A 360 4.03 19.84 -8.98
CA LEU A 360 4.39 18.88 -10.02
C LEU A 360 5.90 18.68 -10.19
N LEU A 361 6.69 19.76 -10.10
CA LEU A 361 8.13 19.74 -10.39
C LEU A 361 9.02 19.75 -9.14
N ASN A 362 8.44 20.03 -7.97
CA ASN A 362 9.16 20.11 -6.71
C ASN A 362 8.63 19.13 -5.66
N PRO A 363 8.66 17.80 -5.91
CA PRO A 363 8.29 16.81 -4.91
C PRO A 363 9.28 16.77 -3.73
N PRO A 364 8.89 16.18 -2.59
CA PRO A 364 9.75 16.01 -1.43
C PRO A 364 11.07 15.30 -1.77
N ALA A 365 12.17 15.71 -1.13
CA ALA A 365 13.50 15.13 -1.36
C ALA A 365 13.51 13.63 -1.03
N TRP A 366 12.90 13.25 0.09
CA TRP A 366 12.75 11.86 0.50
C TRP A 366 12.09 10.98 -0.59
N TRP A 367 10.99 11.44 -1.20
CA TRP A 367 10.35 10.72 -2.30
C TRP A 367 11.25 10.62 -3.53
N LEU A 368 11.99 11.67 -3.88
CA LEU A 368 12.93 11.65 -5.01
C LEU A 368 14.03 10.60 -4.83
N HIS A 369 14.59 10.47 -3.62
CA HIS A 369 15.59 9.44 -3.33
C HIS A 369 15.02 8.03 -3.57
N GLY A 370 13.83 7.74 -3.06
CA GLY A 370 13.20 6.42 -3.22
C GLY A 370 12.76 6.12 -4.65
N TYR A 371 12.03 7.04 -5.29
CA TYR A 371 11.49 6.83 -6.63
C TYR A 371 12.59 6.69 -7.70
N TYR A 372 13.62 7.55 -7.64
CA TYR A 372 14.71 7.58 -8.62
C TYR A 372 15.92 6.73 -8.24
N GLY A 373 15.93 6.12 -7.05
CA GLY A 373 17.04 5.33 -6.54
C GLY A 373 18.33 6.15 -6.37
N VAL A 374 18.21 7.39 -5.90
CA VAL A 374 19.38 8.24 -5.60
C VAL A 374 19.70 8.07 -4.11
N PRO A 375 20.91 7.65 -3.70
CA PRO A 375 21.25 7.52 -2.28
C PRO A 375 21.08 8.84 -1.51
N PRO A 376 20.63 8.85 -0.23
CA PRO A 376 20.46 10.06 0.59
C PRO A 376 21.69 10.98 0.65
N GLY A 377 22.91 10.42 0.65
CA GLY A 377 24.17 11.19 0.64
C GLY A 377 24.60 11.74 -0.72
N ARG A 378 23.76 11.65 -1.76
CA ARG A 378 24.06 12.14 -3.12
C ARG A 378 23.13 13.29 -3.49
N SER A 379 23.67 14.25 -4.26
CA SER A 379 22.92 15.41 -4.72
C SER A 379 21.74 15.05 -5.61
N LEU A 380 20.59 15.68 -5.35
CA LEU A 380 19.37 15.58 -6.17
C LEU A 380 19.31 16.61 -7.32
N LEU A 381 20.36 17.42 -7.55
CA LEU A 381 20.34 18.50 -8.55
C LEU A 381 19.99 17.99 -9.96
N SER A 382 20.68 16.95 -10.43
CA SER A 382 20.38 16.34 -11.75
C SER A 382 18.99 15.70 -11.80
N CYS A 383 18.53 15.17 -10.66
CA CYS A 383 17.20 14.58 -10.54
C CYS A 383 16.11 15.64 -10.71
N ARG A 384 16.26 16.78 -10.02
CA ARG A 384 15.32 17.90 -10.06
C ARG A 384 15.35 18.65 -11.39
N ALA A 385 16.53 18.81 -11.99
CA ALA A 385 16.68 19.58 -13.22
C ALA A 385 16.34 18.79 -14.49
N VAL A 386 16.58 17.47 -14.52
CA VAL A 386 16.50 16.67 -15.77
C VAL A 386 15.59 15.46 -15.62
N ARG A 387 15.92 14.54 -14.70
CA ARG A 387 15.25 13.21 -14.64
C ARG A 387 13.77 13.33 -14.29
N HIS A 388 13.43 14.19 -13.31
CA HIS A 388 12.06 14.35 -12.86
C HIS A 388 11.18 15.12 -13.86
N PRO A 389 11.60 16.29 -14.38
CA PRO A 389 10.85 16.96 -15.46
C PRO A 389 10.61 16.05 -16.67
N GLY A 390 11.62 15.30 -17.12
CA GLY A 390 11.46 14.33 -18.21
C GLY A 390 10.46 13.20 -17.89
N THR A 391 10.40 12.77 -16.62
CA THR A 391 9.41 11.78 -16.16
C THR A 391 7.99 12.35 -16.16
N VAL A 392 7.82 13.58 -15.67
CA VAL A 392 6.53 14.30 -15.72
C VAL A 392 6.04 14.47 -17.16
N VAL A 393 6.92 14.88 -18.08
CA VAL A 393 6.58 15.00 -19.51
C VAL A 393 6.10 13.66 -20.07
N ARG A 394 6.78 12.55 -19.76
CA ARG A 394 6.35 11.21 -20.17
C ARG A 394 4.98 10.84 -19.60
N TRP A 395 4.74 11.09 -18.32
CA TRP A 395 3.45 10.82 -17.67
C TRP A 395 2.30 11.62 -18.29
N LEU A 396 2.53 12.90 -18.61
CA LEU A 396 1.56 13.76 -19.29
C LEU A 396 1.33 13.30 -20.74
N GLY A 397 2.40 12.98 -21.46
CA GLY A 397 2.34 12.46 -22.83
C GLY A 397 1.52 11.18 -22.94
N ARG A 398 1.72 10.23 -22.04
CA ARG A 398 0.90 8.99 -21.97
C ARG A 398 -0.58 9.29 -21.79
N ARG A 399 -0.93 10.22 -20.91
CA ARG A 399 -2.33 10.61 -20.65
C ARG A 399 -2.95 11.34 -21.85
N LEU A 400 -2.18 12.15 -22.58
CA LEU A 400 -2.63 12.77 -23.83
C LEU A 400 -2.90 11.72 -24.92
N MET A 401 -2.00 10.74 -25.09
CA MET A 401 -2.19 9.62 -26.02
C MET A 401 -3.41 8.77 -25.66
N ALA A 402 -3.60 8.46 -24.37
CA ALA A 402 -4.77 7.73 -23.89
C ALA A 402 -6.08 8.47 -24.21
N ARG A 403 -6.10 9.81 -24.05
CA ARG A 403 -7.27 10.64 -24.41
C ARG A 403 -7.50 10.72 -25.92
N ALA A 404 -6.44 10.79 -26.72
CA ALA A 404 -6.56 10.83 -28.18
C ALA A 404 -7.11 9.51 -28.73
N THR A 405 -6.60 8.38 -28.25
CA THR A 405 -7.09 7.04 -28.62
C THR A 405 -8.53 6.79 -28.15
N ALA A 406 -8.94 7.33 -26.99
CA ALA A 406 -10.32 7.27 -26.52
C ALA A 406 -11.32 8.14 -27.33
N ARG A 407 -10.83 9.13 -28.09
CA ARG A 407 -11.68 9.99 -28.94
C ARG A 407 -11.77 9.50 -30.39
N ALA A 408 -10.85 8.64 -30.81
CA ALA A 408 -10.76 8.12 -32.17
C ALA A 408 -11.54 6.82 -32.38
N ASN A 409 -11.90 6.14 -31.29
CA ASN A 409 -12.85 5.03 -31.24
C ASN A 409 -14.18 5.56 -30.69
#